data_AF-A0A957LIX3-F1
#
_entry.id   AF-A0A957LIX3-F1
#
_cell.length_a   1.000
_cell.length_b   1.000
_cell.length_c   1.000
_cell.angle_alpha   90.00
_cell.angle_beta   90.00
_cell.angle_gamma   90.00
#
_symmetry.space_group_name_H-M   'P 1'
#
loop_
_entity.id
_entity.type
_entity.pdbx_description
1 polymer ?
#
loop_
_entity_poly.entity_id
_entity_poly.type
_entity_poly.pdbx_seq_one_letter_code
_entity_poly.pdbx_strand_id
1 'polypeptide(L)'
;MTSRKVDSVGSGAALLPLLHLAGMPTWEMPHLTSLNRLPPRATLIPYPSAGDALQRPREESPWFHLLNGVWDFKIFGRPEQVTHAAVAQGAWSPIAVPGDWTVQGYGRPHYTNVQMP
;
A
#
# COMPACT_ATOMS: atom_id res chain seq x y z
N MET A 1 6.59 23.93 13.61
CA MET A 1 6.91 23.14 12.41
C MET A 1 5.69 22.30 12.09
N THR A 2 5.00 22.70 11.05
CA THR A 2 3.55 22.54 10.89
C THR A 2 3.22 21.13 10.40
N SER A 3 2.69 20.30 11.30
CA SER A 3 1.98 19.07 10.98
C SER A 3 0.79 19.43 10.09
N ARG A 4 0.93 19.20 8.78
CA ARG A 4 -0.14 19.36 7.81
C ARG A 4 -0.77 17.98 7.67
N LYS A 5 -1.91 17.78 8.34
CA LYS A 5 -2.84 16.66 8.11
C LYS A 5 -2.96 16.47 6.60
N VAL A 6 -2.55 15.31 6.09
CA VAL A 6 -2.90 14.90 4.74
C VAL A 6 -4.41 14.73 4.76
N ASP A 7 -5.09 15.61 4.04
CA ASP A 7 -6.54 15.58 3.92
C ASP A 7 -6.97 14.17 3.47
N SER A 8 -7.91 13.62 4.23
CA SER A 8 -8.52 12.32 4.01
C SER A 8 -8.97 12.20 2.55
N VAL A 9 -8.31 11.34 1.78
CA VAL A 9 -8.82 10.88 0.48
C VAL A 9 -10.20 10.30 0.74
N GLY A 10 -11.21 10.97 0.19
CA GLY A 10 -12.61 10.61 0.32
C GLY A 10 -12.88 9.15 -0.05
N SER A 11 -13.77 8.52 0.70
CA SER A 11 -14.29 7.16 0.51
C SER A 11 -13.26 6.03 0.56
N GLY A 12 -12.71 5.79 1.76
CA GLY A 12 -12.26 4.45 2.15
C GLY A 12 -13.37 3.37 2.13
N ALA A 13 -14.59 3.73 1.71
CA ALA A 13 -15.77 2.88 1.72
C ALA A 13 -15.93 1.96 0.50
N ALA A 14 -15.27 2.25 -0.63
CA ALA A 14 -15.56 1.53 -1.89
C ALA A 14 -14.69 0.27 -2.13
N LEU A 15 -13.65 0.04 -1.32
CA LEU A 15 -12.67 -1.01 -1.61
C LEU A 15 -12.85 -2.29 -0.80
N LEU A 16 -13.46 -2.23 0.39
CA LEU A 16 -13.70 -3.44 1.20
C LEU A 16 -14.55 -4.50 0.47
N PRO A 17 -15.57 -4.14 -0.33
CA PRO A 17 -16.28 -5.13 -1.14
C PRO A 17 -15.39 -5.83 -2.18
N LEU A 18 -14.34 -5.18 -2.69
CA LEU A 18 -13.42 -5.78 -3.66
C LEU A 18 -12.52 -6.88 -3.07
N LEU A 19 -12.51 -7.04 -1.74
CA LEU A 19 -11.89 -8.17 -1.08
C LEU A 19 -12.62 -9.49 -1.35
N HIS A 20 -13.89 -9.42 -1.78
CA HIS A 20 -14.69 -10.60 -2.11
C HIS A 20 -15.28 -10.47 -3.51
N LEU A 21 -15.15 -11.51 -4.34
CA LEU A 21 -15.78 -11.59 -5.65
C LEU A 21 -16.66 -12.83 -5.71
N ALA A 22 -17.91 -12.68 -6.13
CA ALA A 22 -18.91 -13.77 -6.16
C ALA A 22 -19.05 -14.53 -4.80
N GLY A 23 -18.84 -13.84 -3.68
CA GLY A 23 -18.93 -14.41 -2.33
C GLY A 23 -17.67 -15.15 -1.85
N MET A 24 -16.59 -15.16 -2.63
CA MET A 24 -15.31 -15.77 -2.26
C MET A 24 -14.21 -14.72 -2.05
N PRO A 25 -13.27 -14.91 -1.12
CA PRO A 25 -12.15 -13.99 -0.94
C PRO A 25 -11.24 -13.96 -2.17
N THR A 26 -10.85 -12.75 -2.61
CA THR A 26 -10.05 -12.59 -3.84
C THR A 26 -8.64 -13.16 -3.72
N TRP A 27 -8.06 -13.20 -2.51
CA TRP A 27 -6.75 -13.81 -2.27
C TRP A 27 -6.75 -15.35 -2.32
N GLU A 28 -7.92 -15.99 -2.30
CA GLU A 28 -8.06 -17.45 -2.47
C GLU A 28 -8.27 -17.84 -3.94
N MET A 29 -8.31 -16.88 -4.86
CA MET A 29 -8.53 -17.10 -6.29
C MET A 29 -7.20 -17.08 -7.07
N PRO A 30 -6.58 -18.23 -7.38
CA PRO A 30 -5.25 -18.27 -8.00
C PRO A 30 -5.22 -17.68 -9.42
N HIS A 31 -6.36 -17.66 -10.11
CA HIS A 31 -6.50 -17.06 -11.44
C HIS A 31 -6.64 -15.53 -11.40
N LEU A 32 -6.95 -14.96 -10.23
CA LEU A 32 -7.12 -13.52 -10.04
C LEU A 32 -5.83 -12.91 -9.48
N THR A 33 -4.86 -12.67 -10.35
CA THR A 33 -3.56 -12.10 -9.93
C THR A 33 -3.58 -10.59 -9.70
N SER A 34 -4.58 -9.88 -10.24
CA SER A 34 -4.75 -8.43 -10.08
C SER A 34 -6.15 -7.97 -10.45
N LEU A 35 -6.66 -6.95 -9.76
CA LEU A 35 -7.91 -6.26 -10.09
C LEU A 35 -7.62 -4.77 -10.33
N ASN A 36 -8.15 -4.19 -11.41
CA ASN A 36 -8.01 -2.77 -11.76
C ASN A 36 -6.55 -2.25 -11.88
N ARG A 37 -5.59 -3.13 -12.15
CA ARG A 37 -4.19 -2.77 -12.37
C ARG A 37 -3.99 -2.29 -13.80
N LEU A 38 -3.19 -1.22 -13.99
CA LEU A 38 -2.79 -0.77 -15.31
C LEU A 38 -1.96 -1.84 -16.05
N PRO A 39 -2.01 -1.90 -17.39
CA PRO A 39 -1.20 -2.85 -18.17
C PRO A 39 0.31 -2.68 -17.90
N PRO A 40 1.08 -3.78 -17.92
CA PRO A 40 2.53 -3.70 -17.74
C PRO A 40 3.17 -2.88 -18.86
N ARG A 41 4.12 -2.02 -18.48
CA ARG A 41 4.88 -1.17 -19.40
C ARG A 41 6.27 -0.88 -18.82
N ALA A 42 7.19 -0.43 -19.67
CA ALA A 42 8.47 0.07 -19.21
C ALA A 42 8.28 1.27 -18.27
N THR A 43 9.16 1.38 -17.27
CA THR A 43 9.19 2.51 -16.33
C THR A 43 9.32 3.82 -17.11
N LEU A 44 8.41 4.75 -16.85
CA LEU A 44 8.37 6.07 -17.49
C LEU A 44 8.17 7.12 -16.42
N ILE A 45 9.07 8.11 -16.37
CA ILE A 45 8.93 9.30 -15.55
C ILE A 45 8.91 10.50 -16.48
N PRO A 46 7.79 11.23 -16.60
CA PRO A 46 7.68 12.35 -17.50
C PRO A 46 8.55 13.52 -17.01
N TYR A 47 9.11 14.29 -17.92
CA TYR A 47 9.78 15.57 -17.65
C TYR A 47 9.31 16.65 -18.62
N PRO A 48 9.38 17.94 -18.22
CA PRO A 48 8.97 19.04 -19.10
C PRO A 48 9.78 19.10 -20.40
N SER A 49 11.04 18.64 -20.38
CA SER A 49 11.92 18.62 -21.55
C SER A 49 12.72 17.32 -21.66
N ALA A 50 13.18 17.01 -22.88
CA ALA A 50 14.07 15.88 -23.13
C ALA A 50 15.44 16.04 -22.45
N GLY A 51 15.94 17.27 -22.35
CA GLY A 51 17.21 17.55 -21.65
C GLY A 51 17.13 17.23 -20.16
N ASP A 52 16.04 17.63 -19.51
CA ASP A 52 15.78 17.27 -18.11
C ASP A 52 15.68 15.75 -17.93
N ALA A 53 14.96 15.07 -18.83
CA ALA A 53 14.77 13.63 -18.77
C ALA A 53 16.08 12.82 -18.86
N LEU A 54 17.10 13.35 -19.54
CA LEU A 54 18.39 12.68 -19.72
C LEU A 54 19.36 12.89 -18.56
N GLN A 55 19.21 13.99 -17.81
CA GLN A 55 20.23 14.42 -16.86
C GLN A 55 19.77 14.34 -15.40
N ARG A 56 18.46 14.36 -15.14
CA ARG A 56 17.91 14.49 -13.79
C ARG A 56 17.38 13.15 -13.27
N PRO A 57 17.57 12.86 -11.97
CA PRO A 57 16.99 11.68 -11.35
C PRO A 57 15.47 11.83 -11.22
N ARG A 58 14.73 10.71 -11.32
CA ARG A 58 13.25 10.66 -11.36
C ARG A 58 12.56 11.50 -10.27
N GLU A 59 13.19 11.59 -9.11
CA GLU A 59 12.69 12.29 -7.92
C GLU A 59 12.55 13.80 -8.15
N GLU A 60 13.26 14.34 -9.14
CA GLU A 60 13.24 15.75 -9.51
C GLU A 60 12.21 16.10 -10.57
N SER A 61 11.48 15.11 -11.12
CA SER A 61 10.37 15.40 -12.02
C SER A 61 9.26 16.16 -11.27
N PRO A 62 8.71 17.24 -11.83
CA PRO A 62 7.60 17.98 -11.21
C PRO A 62 6.31 17.15 -11.09
N TRP A 63 6.22 16.02 -11.80
CA TRP A 63 5.08 15.10 -11.74
C TRP A 63 5.38 13.83 -10.96
N PHE A 64 6.53 13.77 -10.29
CA PHE A 64 6.86 12.72 -9.37
C PHE A 64 6.62 13.18 -7.93
N HIS A 65 6.04 12.31 -7.11
CA HIS A 65 5.86 12.56 -5.69
C HIS A 65 6.18 11.29 -4.90
N LEU A 66 7.16 11.39 -4.00
CA LEU A 66 7.55 10.27 -3.15
C LEU A 66 6.63 10.20 -1.94
N LEU A 67 5.97 9.05 -1.75
CA LEU A 67 5.07 8.79 -0.63
C LEU A 67 5.74 7.97 0.50
N ASN A 68 7.05 7.80 0.44
CA ASN A 68 7.81 7.17 1.53
C ASN A 68 7.75 8.06 2.78
N GLY A 69 7.75 7.44 3.95
CA GLY A 69 7.66 8.16 5.22
C GLY A 69 6.97 7.35 6.30
N VAL A 70 6.35 8.05 7.25
CA VAL A 70 5.58 7.45 8.34
C VAL A 70 4.12 7.35 7.93
N TRP A 71 3.55 6.16 8.04
CA TRP A 71 2.17 5.85 7.70
C TRP A 71 1.41 5.41 8.96
N ASP A 72 0.10 5.68 8.98
CA ASP A 72 -0.79 5.09 9.96
C ASP A 72 -1.04 3.63 9.61
N PHE A 73 -0.73 2.73 10.54
CA PHE A 73 -0.77 1.29 10.35
C PHE A 73 -1.51 0.59 11.48
N LYS A 74 -2.21 -0.48 11.12
CA LYS A 74 -2.93 -1.35 12.04
C LYS A 74 -3.00 -2.76 11.45
N ILE A 75 -2.54 -3.74 12.23
CA ILE A 75 -2.61 -5.16 11.87
C ILE A 75 -3.78 -5.82 12.60
N PHE A 76 -4.47 -6.72 11.90
CA PHE A 76 -5.55 -7.54 12.45
C PHE A 76 -5.16 -9.02 12.32
N GLY A 77 -5.73 -9.86 13.19
CA GLY A 77 -5.41 -11.29 13.20
C GLY A 77 -6.05 -12.06 12.04
N ARG A 78 -7.13 -11.51 11.45
CA ARG A 78 -7.83 -12.08 10.31
C ARG A 78 -8.52 -11.00 9.47
N PRO A 79 -8.72 -11.20 8.15
CA PRO A 79 -9.30 -10.20 7.26
C PRO A 79 -10.72 -9.75 7.65
N GLU A 80 -11.55 -10.63 8.22
CA GLU A 80 -12.95 -10.34 8.58
C GLU A 80 -13.07 -9.31 9.71
N GLN A 81 -11.98 -9.06 10.44
CA GLN A 81 -11.93 -8.00 11.46
C GLN A 81 -11.81 -6.60 10.84
N VAL A 82 -11.46 -6.50 9.56
CA VAL A 82 -11.30 -5.23 8.83
C VAL A 82 -12.67 -4.75 8.34
N THR A 83 -13.45 -4.20 9.26
CA THR A 83 -14.75 -3.57 8.97
C THR A 83 -14.61 -2.05 8.83
N HIS A 84 -15.59 -1.38 8.21
CA HIS A 84 -15.61 0.08 8.14
C HIS A 84 -15.50 0.74 9.52
N ALA A 85 -16.17 0.18 10.53
CA ALA A 85 -16.09 0.66 11.90
C ALA A 85 -14.68 0.48 12.48
N ALA A 86 -14.05 -0.68 12.25
CA ALA A 86 -12.71 -0.98 12.75
C ALA A 86 -11.61 -0.11 12.13
N VAL A 87 -11.81 0.33 10.88
CA VAL A 87 -10.96 1.29 10.16
C VAL A 87 -11.23 2.72 10.68
N ALA A 88 -12.50 3.12 10.79
CA ALA A 88 -12.87 4.47 11.21
C ALA A 88 -12.52 4.79 12.69
N GLN A 89 -12.62 3.80 13.58
CA GLN A 89 -12.49 3.98 15.03
C GLN A 89 -11.14 3.45 15.59
N GLY A 90 -10.16 3.22 14.72
CA GLY A 90 -8.92 2.53 15.09
C GLY A 90 -7.94 3.37 15.90
N ALA A 91 -7.32 2.77 16.93
CA ALA A 91 -6.03 3.21 17.47
C ALA A 91 -4.93 2.86 16.46
N TRP A 92 -4.67 3.78 15.52
CA TRP A 92 -3.61 3.65 14.54
C TRP A 92 -2.24 3.85 15.19
N SER A 93 -1.23 3.17 14.67
CA SER A 93 0.15 3.30 15.12
C SER A 93 1.05 3.67 13.94
N PRO A 94 2.08 4.51 14.14
CA PRO A 94 2.99 4.87 13.07
C PRO A 94 3.86 3.68 12.63
N ILE A 95 4.12 3.56 11.33
CA ILE A 95 5.08 2.63 10.74
C ILE A 95 5.93 3.33 9.67
N ALA A 96 7.20 2.95 9.52
CA ALA A 96 8.04 3.44 8.43
C ALA A 96 7.81 2.65 7.14
N VAL A 97 7.63 3.36 6.03
CA VAL A 97 7.44 2.78 4.68
C VAL A 97 8.48 3.38 3.72
N PRO A 98 9.27 2.53 3.01
CA PRO A 98 9.25 1.07 3.01
C PRO A 98 9.92 0.45 4.26
N GLY A 99 9.47 -0.74 4.64
CA GLY A 99 10.05 -1.55 5.71
C GLY A 99 9.12 -2.69 6.10
N ASP A 100 9.67 -3.87 6.40
CA ASP A 100 8.85 -5.01 6.81
C ASP A 100 8.19 -4.74 8.16
N TRP A 101 6.90 -5.08 8.31
CA TRP A 101 6.21 -4.85 9.57
C TRP A 101 6.74 -5.73 10.72
N THR A 102 7.32 -6.89 10.40
CA THR A 102 7.84 -7.86 11.38
C THR A 102 9.06 -7.34 12.13
N VAL A 103 9.90 -6.54 11.47
CA VAL A 103 11.07 -5.89 12.12
C VAL A 103 10.68 -4.60 12.85
N GLN A 104 9.46 -4.10 12.63
CA GLN A 104 8.92 -2.90 13.26
C GLN A 104 7.98 -3.21 14.44
N GLY A 105 8.02 -4.45 14.96
CA GLY A 105 7.29 -4.87 16.16
C GLY A 105 5.92 -5.50 15.92
N TYR A 106 5.52 -5.75 14.67
CA TYR A 106 4.24 -6.37 14.33
C TYR A 106 4.41 -7.84 13.90
N GLY A 107 3.89 -8.78 14.70
CA GLY A 107 3.99 -10.21 14.39
C GLY A 107 5.39 -10.77 14.67
N ARG A 108 5.75 -11.87 14.00
CA ARG A 108 7.04 -12.55 14.17
C ARG A 108 7.60 -12.96 12.81
N PRO A 109 8.89 -12.76 12.53
CA PRO A 109 9.50 -13.29 11.32
C PRO A 109 9.56 -14.83 11.41
N HIS A 110 9.26 -15.50 10.31
CA HIS A 110 9.35 -16.96 10.20
C HIS A 110 10.56 -17.34 9.36
N TYR A 111 11.36 -18.30 9.83
CA TYR A 111 12.47 -18.88 9.09
C TYR A 111 12.25 -20.40 8.99
N THR A 112 11.92 -20.87 7.78
CA THR A 112 11.71 -22.27 7.44
C THR A 112 12.31 -22.54 6.06
N ASN A 113 12.77 -23.76 5.82
CA ASN A 113 13.46 -24.12 4.57
C ASN A 113 12.52 -24.84 3.58
N VAL A 114 12.00 -26.00 3.96
CA VAL A 114 11.20 -26.87 3.07
C VAL A 114 9.71 -26.81 3.37
N GLN A 115 9.34 -26.77 4.65
CA GLN A 115 7.94 -26.71 5.04
C GLN A 115 7.45 -25.29 4.84
N MET A 116 6.37 -25.14 4.07
CA MET A 116 5.67 -23.85 3.98
C MET A 116 5.21 -23.46 5.40
N PRO A 117 5.41 -22.18 5.79
CA PRO A 117 5.01 -21.68 7.10
C PRO A 117 3.50 -21.71 7.32
#